data_AF-A0A0B4E5K0-F1
#
_entry.id   AF-A0A0B4E5K0-F1
#
_cell.length_a   1.000
_cell.length_b   1.000
_cell.length_c   1.000
_cell.angle_alpha   90.00
_cell.angle_beta   90.00
_cell.angle_gamma   90.00
#
_symmetry.space_group_name_H-M   'P 1'
#
loop_
_entity.id
_entity.type
_entity.pdbx_description
1 polymer ?
#
loop_
_entity_poly.entity_id
_entity_poly.type
_entity_poly.pdbx_seq_one_letter_code
_entity_poly.pdbx_strand_id
1 'polypeptide(L)'
;MIEIKIDKVFTISVKKGTNKPYYYKDGEGFNAKGVYIRVGSTKRLANYEEIQRMMIASKSEEYEKLLSENQNLTFEYVRMKLKEKDIEFDSKGSSLLNTDGKYNNAALFLSDQNPTISKFAVFQGTDVSIFLDKKEFTGSIMKQLDDILYFSNLSNKKKVIITGKPQRDEYEDIPKRALREAICNCFCHRDYSLSGDIKVEYYDDRVMIFSPGSLPNGLTVEDIKDGMTAKRNQILVDALDKADFIENYASGVRRIFKDYEDYDKKPEYKISDNGVILTLYNRNYNAGDVPKNVPKNVPKKLKAKDRQMFIIEEMNINPKVTIMELGNKFNVSDKTIKRDIEKLKKENKIYRQGSLTEGRWIVIK
;
A
#
# COMPACT_ATOMS: atom_id res chain seq x y z
N MET A 1 -14.94 26.85 -3.46
CA MET A 1 -16.00 27.25 -4.41
C MET A 1 -17.33 26.79 -3.83
N ILE A 2 -18.29 27.72 -3.66
CA ILE A 2 -19.62 27.42 -3.11
C ILE A 2 -20.58 27.45 -4.29
N GLU A 3 -21.30 26.35 -4.51
CA GLU A 3 -22.35 26.28 -5.52
C GLU A 3 -23.72 26.29 -4.81
N ILE A 4 -24.59 27.19 -5.26
CA ILE A 4 -25.92 27.37 -4.72
C ILE A 4 -26.92 27.02 -5.81
N LYS A 5 -27.76 26.02 -5.57
CA LYS A 5 -28.90 25.68 -6.43
C LYS A 5 -30.19 25.95 -5.68
N ILE A 6 -31.10 26.69 -6.31
CA ILE A 6 -32.39 27.06 -5.76
C ILE A 6 -33.47 26.36 -6.59
N ASP A 7 -34.00 25.26 -6.05
CA ASP A 7 -35.23 24.60 -6.51
C ASP A 7 -36.24 24.57 -5.35
N LYS A 8 -37.02 23.48 -5.16
CA LYS A 8 -37.93 23.29 -4.00
C LYS A 8 -37.20 23.16 -2.64
N VAL A 9 -35.89 22.89 -2.65
CA VAL A 9 -35.04 22.81 -1.46
C VAL A 9 -33.75 23.57 -1.73
N PHE A 10 -33.31 24.38 -0.77
CA PHE A 10 -32.08 25.14 -0.86
C PHE A 10 -30.87 24.23 -0.62
N THR A 11 -30.05 24.01 -1.65
CA THR A 11 -28.86 23.15 -1.56
C THR A 11 -27.60 23.98 -1.64
N ILE A 12 -26.76 23.89 -0.61
CA ILE A 12 -25.40 24.46 -0.59
C ILE A 12 -24.40 23.31 -0.74
N SER A 13 -23.60 23.36 -1.80
CA SER A 13 -22.43 22.49 -1.97
C SER A 13 -21.16 23.28 -1.64
N VAL A 14 -20.43 22.85 -0.61
CA VAL A 14 -19.17 23.47 -0.19
C VAL A 14 -18.03 22.50 -0.47
N LYS A 15 -17.18 22.80 -1.45
CA LYS A 15 -15.97 22.01 -1.71
C LYS A 15 -14.95 22.18 -0.57
N LYS A 16 -14.26 21.10 -0.21
CA LYS A 16 -13.15 21.11 0.76
C LYS A 16 -12.05 22.03 0.22
N GLY A 17 -11.72 23.08 0.95
CA GLY A 17 -10.63 23.98 0.57
C GLY A 17 -9.25 23.45 0.99
N THR A 18 -8.19 24.01 0.40
CA THR A 18 -6.80 23.54 0.50
C THR A 18 -6.07 24.08 1.74
N ASN A 19 -6.32 25.34 2.10
CA ASN A 19 -5.69 26.01 3.26
C ASN A 19 -6.41 25.71 4.59
N LYS A 20 -6.43 24.44 4.97
CA LYS A 20 -6.94 24.01 6.27
C LYS A 20 -5.97 24.37 7.41
N PRO A 21 -6.44 24.53 8.66
CA PRO A 21 -7.85 24.52 9.08
C PRO A 21 -8.60 25.79 8.73
N TYR A 22 -9.90 25.70 8.45
CA TYR A 22 -10.77 26.87 8.41
C TYR A 22 -11.34 27.10 9.81
N TYR A 23 -11.38 28.36 10.26
CA TYR A 23 -11.90 28.73 11.58
C TYR A 23 -13.02 29.77 11.45
N TYR A 24 -13.91 29.76 12.44
CA TYR A 24 -14.97 30.76 12.53
C TYR A 24 -14.39 32.11 13.00
N LYS A 25 -14.84 33.21 12.38
CA LYS A 25 -14.25 34.56 12.57
C LYS A 25 -14.28 35.03 14.03
N ASP A 26 -15.30 34.64 14.79
CA ASP A 26 -15.49 35.04 16.20
C ASP A 26 -14.69 34.15 17.20
N GLY A 27 -13.76 33.33 16.72
CA GLY A 27 -12.89 32.45 17.52
C GLY A 27 -11.42 32.56 17.11
N GLU A 28 -10.91 33.80 17.03
CA GLU A 28 -9.63 34.21 16.42
C GLU A 28 -8.51 33.16 16.45
N GLY A 29 -8.20 32.61 15.26
CA GLY A 29 -6.99 31.84 14.97
C GLY A 29 -7.17 30.32 14.88
N PHE A 30 -6.08 29.61 14.60
CA PHE A 30 -6.00 28.14 14.54
C PHE A 30 -5.97 27.51 15.95
N ASN A 31 -6.90 27.91 16.82
CA ASN A 31 -7.06 27.36 18.16
C ASN A 31 -8.24 26.37 18.21
N ALA A 32 -8.28 25.51 19.23
CA ALA A 32 -9.33 24.50 19.41
C ALA A 32 -10.74 25.05 19.66
N LYS A 33 -10.93 26.39 19.70
CA LYS A 33 -12.23 27.04 19.89
C LYS A 33 -12.87 27.47 18.56
N GLY A 34 -12.07 27.69 17.52
CA GLY A 34 -12.54 28.20 16.22
C GLY A 34 -12.72 27.14 15.14
N VAL A 35 -12.13 25.95 15.28
CA VAL A 35 -12.09 24.91 14.24
C VAL A 35 -13.07 23.78 14.54
N TYR A 36 -13.99 23.52 13.61
CA TYR A 36 -14.96 22.43 13.69
C TYR A 36 -14.73 21.39 12.62
N ILE A 37 -14.92 20.12 12.97
CA ILE A 37 -14.94 19.00 12.02
C ILE A 37 -16.29 18.30 12.05
N ARG A 38 -16.68 17.79 10.89
CA ARG A 38 -17.91 17.02 10.73
C ARG A 38 -17.61 15.54 10.97
N VAL A 39 -18.37 14.92 11.88
CA VAL A 39 -18.29 13.49 12.17
C VAL A 39 -19.70 12.92 11.97
N GLY A 40 -19.90 12.19 10.87
CA GLY A 40 -21.23 11.73 10.48
C GLY A 40 -22.21 12.90 10.28
N SER A 41 -23.32 12.89 11.02
CA SER A 41 -24.36 13.92 10.97
C SER A 41 -24.09 15.13 11.88
N THR A 42 -23.09 15.07 12.77
CA THR A 42 -22.83 16.13 13.75
C THR A 42 -21.56 16.92 13.45
N LYS A 43 -21.48 18.13 14.02
CA LYS A 43 -20.26 18.95 14.07
C LYS A 43 -19.67 18.87 15.47
N ARG A 44 -18.35 18.77 15.58
CA ARG A 44 -17.62 18.89 16.86
C ARG A 44 -16.40 19.77 16.71
N LEU A 45 -15.89 20.30 17.82
CA LEU A 45 -14.60 20.98 17.84
C LEU A 45 -13.49 20.00 17.47
N ALA A 46 -12.55 20.48 16.65
CA ALA A 46 -11.31 19.77 16.39
C ALA A 46 -10.41 19.91 17.62
N ASN A 47 -9.74 18.82 18.01
CA ASN A 47 -8.73 18.87 19.04
C ASN A 47 -7.41 19.47 18.49
N TYR A 48 -6.46 19.75 19.37
CA TYR A 48 -5.19 20.37 19.00
C TYR A 48 -4.39 19.52 18.00
N GLU A 49 -4.34 18.19 18.17
CA GLU A 49 -3.65 17.29 17.25
C GLU A 49 -4.27 17.31 15.85
N GLU A 50 -5.59 17.33 15.75
CA GLU A 50 -6.32 17.39 14.48
C GLU A 50 -6.07 18.73 13.77
N ILE A 51 -6.03 19.83 14.52
CA ILE A 51 -5.69 21.16 14.01
C ILE A 51 -4.25 21.19 13.50
N GLN A 52 -3.30 20.64 14.27
CA GLN A 52 -1.91 20.50 13.83
C GLN A 52 -1.80 19.64 12.58
N ARG A 53 -2.49 18.50 12.50
CA ARG A 53 -2.53 17.66 11.29
C ARG A 53 -3.08 18.43 10.10
N MET A 54 -4.13 19.25 10.28
CA MET A 54 -4.66 20.09 9.21
C MET A 54 -3.67 21.15 8.74
N MET A 55 -2.96 21.82 9.65
CA MET A 55 -1.92 22.79 9.30
C MET A 55 -0.74 22.11 8.59
N ILE A 56 -0.29 20.96 9.09
CA ILE A 56 0.76 20.16 8.45
C ILE A 56 0.31 19.72 7.07
N ALA A 57 -0.91 19.21 6.92
CA ALA A 57 -1.45 18.82 5.62
C ALA A 57 -1.59 19.99 4.64
N SER A 58 -1.87 21.21 5.11
CA SER A 58 -1.86 22.40 4.24
C SER A 58 -0.45 22.82 3.80
N LYS A 59 0.56 22.50 4.61
CA LYS A 59 1.98 22.79 4.32
C LYS A 59 2.70 21.59 3.68
N SER A 60 2.07 20.41 3.64
CA SER A 60 2.74 19.19 3.17
C SER A 60 3.04 19.24 1.68
N GLU A 61 2.34 20.09 0.92
CA GLU A 61 2.65 20.38 -0.48
C GLU A 61 3.97 21.16 -0.68
N GLU A 62 4.54 21.75 0.38
CA GLU A 62 5.87 22.38 0.35
C GLU A 62 6.95 21.53 1.02
N TYR A 63 6.59 20.38 1.59
CA TYR A 63 7.50 19.61 2.45
C TYR A 63 8.78 19.19 1.72
N GLU A 64 8.69 18.84 0.44
CA GLU A 64 9.84 18.47 -0.38
C GLU A 64 10.83 19.64 -0.60
N LYS A 65 10.36 20.90 -0.51
CA LYS A 65 11.16 22.11 -0.73
C LYS A 65 11.87 22.58 0.53
N LEU A 66 11.44 22.13 1.70
CA LEU A 66 12.07 22.47 2.97
C LEU A 66 13.51 21.97 3.02
N LEU A 67 14.34 22.68 3.78
CA LEU A 67 15.74 22.33 4.00
C LEU A 67 15.84 20.92 4.60
N SER A 68 16.66 20.06 4.00
CA SER A 68 16.99 18.75 4.57
C SER A 68 17.91 18.94 5.78
N GLU A 69 17.60 18.28 6.89
CA GLU A 69 18.48 18.26 8.05
C GLU A 69 19.83 17.59 7.73
N ASN A 70 19.81 16.57 6.89
CA ASN A 70 21.02 15.92 6.40
C ASN A 70 21.50 16.57 5.09
N GLN A 71 22.72 17.11 5.12
CA GLN A 71 23.37 17.72 3.96
C GLN A 71 24.45 16.83 3.33
N ASN A 72 24.82 15.73 4.00
CA ASN A 72 25.79 14.76 3.50
C ASN A 72 25.05 13.69 2.67
N LEU A 73 24.58 14.10 1.49
CA LEU A 73 23.76 13.27 0.61
C LEU A 73 24.57 12.71 -0.58
N THR A 74 24.39 11.43 -0.86
CA THR A 74 24.89 10.75 -2.06
C THR A 74 23.74 10.37 -2.98
N PHE A 75 24.02 10.24 -4.28
CA PHE A 75 23.00 10.00 -5.31
C PHE A 75 23.42 8.88 -6.25
N GLU A 76 24.07 7.83 -5.73
CA GLU A 76 24.67 6.77 -6.54
C GLU A 76 23.63 6.09 -7.43
N TYR A 77 22.50 5.68 -6.84
CA TYR A 77 21.45 5.01 -7.60
C TYR A 77 20.79 5.92 -8.64
N VAL A 78 20.54 7.18 -8.31
CA VAL A 78 19.96 8.16 -9.23
C VAL A 78 20.91 8.44 -10.40
N ARG A 79 22.21 8.63 -10.12
CA ARG A 79 23.24 8.81 -11.14
C ARG A 79 23.30 7.60 -12.07
N MET A 80 23.26 6.39 -11.53
CA MET A 80 23.23 5.16 -12.31
C MET A 80 22.00 5.14 -13.25
N LYS A 81 20.81 5.40 -12.70
CA LYS A 81 19.54 5.39 -13.46
C LYS A 81 19.47 6.44 -14.57
N LEU A 82 19.94 7.65 -14.31
CA LEU A 82 19.97 8.70 -15.33
C LEU A 82 21.02 8.42 -16.40
N LYS A 83 22.17 7.83 -16.03
CA LYS A 83 23.21 7.43 -16.97
C LYS A 83 22.75 6.32 -17.93
N GLU A 84 21.89 5.40 -17.50
CA GLU A 84 21.23 4.42 -18.39
C GLU A 84 20.47 5.09 -19.55
N LYS A 85 20.14 6.39 -19.41
CA LYS A 85 19.42 7.21 -20.38
C LYS A 85 20.29 8.29 -21.04
N ASP A 86 21.60 8.26 -20.83
CA ASP A 86 22.51 9.31 -21.30
C ASP A 86 22.18 10.71 -20.73
N ILE A 87 21.62 10.75 -19.52
CA ILE A 87 21.31 12.00 -18.80
C ILE A 87 22.33 12.18 -17.67
N GLU A 88 23.00 13.33 -17.64
CA GLU A 88 23.85 13.70 -16.51
C GLU A 88 23.01 14.16 -15.30
N PHE A 89 23.39 13.70 -14.12
CA PHE A 89 22.75 14.13 -12.88
C PHE A 89 23.22 15.54 -12.48
N ASP A 90 22.30 16.50 -12.53
CA ASP A 90 22.49 17.85 -12.02
C ASP A 90 21.53 18.14 -10.86
N SER A 91 22.09 18.31 -9.65
CA SER A 91 21.32 18.61 -8.45
C SER A 91 20.73 20.02 -8.47
N LYS A 92 21.39 20.99 -9.12
CA LYS A 92 20.90 22.37 -9.20
C LYS A 92 19.77 22.47 -10.23
N GLY A 93 19.97 21.96 -11.44
CA GLY A 93 18.96 21.92 -12.50
C GLY A 93 17.76 21.04 -12.18
N SER A 94 17.87 20.15 -11.19
CA SER A 94 16.77 19.33 -10.67
C SER A 94 16.07 19.94 -9.44
N SER A 95 16.34 21.20 -9.11
CA SER A 95 15.73 21.90 -7.97
C SER A 95 15.95 21.21 -6.62
N LEU A 96 17.06 20.45 -6.47
CA LEU A 96 17.39 19.76 -5.22
C LEU A 96 18.11 20.68 -4.22
N LEU A 97 18.51 21.87 -4.66
CA LEU A 97 19.18 22.88 -3.85
C LEU A 97 18.26 24.10 -3.65
N ASN A 98 18.29 24.67 -2.45
CA ASN A 98 17.67 25.96 -2.16
C ASN A 98 18.55 27.12 -2.67
N THR A 99 18.11 28.37 -2.44
CA THR A 99 18.85 29.59 -2.84
C THR A 99 20.25 29.70 -2.23
N ASP A 100 20.47 29.07 -1.07
CA ASP A 100 21.75 29.09 -0.35
C ASP A 100 22.66 27.92 -0.76
N GLY A 101 22.26 27.13 -1.77
CA GLY A 101 23.03 25.96 -2.22
C GLY A 101 22.97 24.75 -1.29
N LYS A 102 21.99 24.69 -0.38
CA LYS A 102 21.77 23.56 0.53
C LYS A 102 20.69 22.62 0.01
N TYR A 103 20.83 21.33 0.28
CA TYR A 103 19.87 20.30 -0.12
C TYR A 103 18.51 20.45 0.57
N ASN A 104 17.44 20.28 -0.20
CA ASN A 104 16.07 20.18 0.31
C ASN A 104 15.65 18.73 0.56
N ASN A 105 14.45 18.53 1.09
CA ASN A 105 13.90 17.20 1.37
C ASN A 105 13.69 16.35 0.11
N ALA A 106 13.39 16.96 -1.05
CA ALA A 106 13.34 16.22 -2.31
C ALA A 106 14.69 15.54 -2.61
N ALA A 107 15.79 16.26 -2.35
CA ALA A 107 17.13 15.71 -2.43
C ALA A 107 17.35 14.56 -1.44
N LEU A 108 16.86 14.68 -0.20
CA LEU A 108 16.92 13.60 0.80
C LEU A 108 16.18 12.34 0.34
N PHE A 109 15.03 12.46 -0.31
CA PHE A 109 14.28 11.30 -0.79
C PHE A 109 14.90 10.65 -2.04
N LEU A 110 15.54 11.45 -2.88
CA LEU A 110 16.30 10.96 -4.03
C LEU A 110 17.69 10.43 -3.66
N SER A 111 18.20 10.74 -2.46
CA SER A 111 19.52 10.29 -2.02
C SER A 111 19.52 8.84 -1.52
N ASP A 112 20.72 8.28 -1.41
CA ASP A 112 20.90 6.94 -0.82
C ASP A 112 20.60 6.94 0.69
N GLN A 113 20.58 8.12 1.33
CA GLN A 113 20.27 8.33 2.76
C GLN A 113 18.78 8.57 3.03
N ASN A 114 17.90 8.37 2.06
CA ASN A 114 16.45 8.45 2.25
C ASN A 114 16.01 7.57 3.45
N PRO A 115 15.43 8.17 4.51
CA PRO A 115 15.07 7.45 5.73
C PRO A 115 13.77 6.64 5.61
N THR A 116 12.99 6.87 4.56
CA THR A 116 11.69 6.21 4.36
C THR A 116 11.88 4.79 3.85
N ILE A 117 10.95 3.90 4.21
CA ILE A 117 10.93 2.53 3.69
C ILE A 117 9.60 2.26 2.99
N SER A 118 9.62 1.26 2.12
CA SER A 118 8.41 0.75 1.49
C SER A 118 8.26 -0.74 1.79
N LYS A 119 7.04 -1.16 2.10
CA LYS A 119 6.74 -2.52 2.55
C LYS A 119 6.00 -3.29 1.47
N PHE A 120 6.34 -4.57 1.36
CA PHE A 120 5.69 -5.50 0.44
C PHE A 120 5.37 -6.78 1.18
N ALA A 121 4.14 -7.26 1.03
CA ALA A 121 3.69 -8.50 1.65
C ALA A 121 2.85 -9.31 0.67
N VAL A 122 3.00 -10.63 0.75
CA VAL A 122 2.15 -11.59 0.04
C VAL A 122 1.46 -12.43 1.10
N PHE A 123 0.14 -12.47 1.06
CA PHE A 123 -0.69 -13.26 1.96
C PHE A 123 -1.23 -14.49 1.24
N GLN A 124 -1.50 -15.54 2.01
CA GLN A 124 -2.28 -16.67 1.55
C GLN A 124 -3.77 -16.39 1.80
N GLY A 125 -4.62 -16.60 0.79
CA GLY A 125 -6.04 -16.34 0.91
C GLY A 125 -6.38 -14.86 0.74
N THR A 126 -7.51 -14.46 1.32
CA THR A 126 -8.11 -13.12 1.19
C THR A 126 -8.01 -12.28 2.47
N ASP A 127 -7.28 -12.78 3.47
CA ASP A 127 -7.08 -12.18 4.78
C ASP A 127 -5.59 -12.11 5.16
N VAL A 128 -5.29 -11.54 6.33
CA VAL A 128 -3.91 -11.29 6.79
C VAL A 128 -3.35 -12.38 7.69
N SER A 129 -3.96 -13.56 7.73
CA SER A 129 -3.64 -14.60 8.71
C SER A 129 -2.28 -15.26 8.45
N ILE A 130 -1.90 -15.44 7.18
CA ILE A 130 -0.68 -16.15 6.80
C ILE A 130 0.14 -15.33 5.80
N PHE A 131 1.33 -14.91 6.22
CA PHE A 131 2.33 -14.31 5.33
C PHE A 131 3.07 -15.40 4.55
N LEU A 132 3.05 -15.31 3.22
CA LEU A 132 3.86 -16.11 2.32
C LEU A 132 5.24 -15.46 2.07
N ASP A 133 5.27 -14.15 1.93
CA ASP A 133 6.51 -13.37 1.79
C ASP A 133 6.33 -11.97 2.40
N LYS A 134 7.43 -11.39 2.88
CA LYS A 134 7.50 -10.02 3.38
C LYS A 134 8.86 -9.41 3.03
N LYS A 135 8.84 -8.21 2.47
CA LYS A 135 10.03 -7.43 2.12
C LYS A 135 9.89 -5.99 2.56
N GLU A 136 11.02 -5.38 2.86
CA GLU A 136 11.15 -3.96 3.17
C GLU A 136 12.25 -3.42 2.26
N PHE A 137 11.95 -2.31 1.58
CA PHE A 137 12.85 -1.68 0.61
C PHE A 137 13.33 -0.35 1.15
N THR A 138 14.63 -0.11 0.98
CA THR A 138 15.36 1.06 1.50
C THR A 138 16.24 1.67 0.40
N GLY A 139 16.75 2.87 0.65
CA GLY A 139 17.55 3.67 -0.28
C GLY A 139 16.69 4.72 -1.00
N SER A 140 17.22 5.30 -2.07
CA SER A 140 16.51 6.34 -2.84
C SER A 140 15.13 5.90 -3.30
N ILE A 141 14.21 6.86 -3.51
CA ILE A 141 12.87 6.55 -4.01
C ILE A 141 12.89 5.77 -5.33
N MET A 142 13.86 6.05 -6.22
CA MET A 142 14.01 5.34 -7.49
C MET A 142 14.37 3.87 -7.27
N LYS A 143 15.26 3.60 -6.30
CA LYS A 143 15.63 2.23 -5.95
C LYS A 143 14.44 1.48 -5.35
N GLN A 144 13.75 2.09 -4.39
CA GLN A 144 12.58 1.46 -3.77
C GLN A 144 11.47 1.19 -4.80
N LEU A 145 11.26 2.11 -5.74
CA LEU A 145 10.28 1.97 -6.81
C LEU A 145 10.64 0.82 -7.76
N ASP A 146 11.89 0.75 -8.22
CA ASP A 146 12.37 -0.37 -9.06
C ASP A 146 12.23 -1.71 -8.35
N ASP A 147 12.66 -1.80 -7.09
CA ASP A 147 12.56 -3.02 -6.29
C ASP A 147 11.10 -3.46 -6.15
N ILE A 148 10.19 -2.55 -5.76
CA ILE A 148 8.76 -2.88 -5.62
C ILE A 148 8.14 -3.29 -6.95
N LEU A 149 8.43 -2.59 -8.05
CA LEU A 149 7.90 -2.94 -9.37
C LEU A 149 8.41 -4.31 -9.80
N TYR A 150 9.68 -4.63 -9.55
CA TYR A 150 10.25 -5.94 -9.83
C TYR A 150 9.53 -7.05 -9.05
N PHE A 151 9.40 -6.90 -7.73
CA PHE A 151 8.71 -7.90 -6.90
C PHE A 151 7.20 -7.98 -7.19
N SER A 152 6.57 -6.86 -7.53
CA SER A 152 5.17 -6.81 -7.95
C SER A 152 4.94 -7.60 -9.23
N ASN A 153 5.80 -7.44 -10.24
CA ASN A 153 5.74 -8.24 -11.45
C ASN A 153 6.00 -9.74 -11.20
N LEU A 154 6.88 -10.07 -10.25
CA LEU A 154 7.17 -11.46 -9.89
C LEU A 154 5.98 -12.13 -9.16
N SER A 155 5.28 -11.36 -8.31
CA SER A 155 4.10 -11.84 -7.57
C SER A 155 2.82 -11.81 -8.40
N ASN A 156 2.79 -11.07 -9.50
CA ASN A 156 1.68 -11.05 -10.45
C ASN A 156 1.69 -12.32 -11.31
N LYS A 157 0.93 -13.34 -10.89
CA LYS A 157 0.91 -14.64 -11.57
C LYS A 157 0.37 -14.48 -12.99
N LYS A 158 0.98 -15.21 -13.92
CA LYS A 158 0.48 -15.41 -15.28
C LYS A 158 -0.37 -16.68 -15.32
N LYS A 159 -1.60 -16.59 -15.80
CA LYS A 159 -2.36 -17.76 -16.26
C LYS A 159 -2.28 -17.84 -17.79
N VAL A 160 -1.90 -19.01 -18.29
CA VAL A 160 -1.91 -19.33 -19.71
C VAL A 160 -3.17 -20.14 -19.98
N ILE A 161 -4.11 -19.60 -20.74
CA ILE A 161 -5.30 -20.35 -21.18
C ILE A 161 -5.01 -20.87 -22.59
N ILE A 162 -5.00 -22.20 -22.75
CA ILE A 162 -4.84 -22.83 -24.07
C ILE A 162 -6.23 -22.91 -24.70
N THR A 163 -6.61 -21.86 -25.44
CA THR A 163 -7.91 -21.72 -26.09
C THR A 163 -7.95 -22.34 -27.49
N GLY A 164 -7.33 -23.50 -27.74
CA GLY A 164 -7.43 -24.23 -29.03
C GLY A 164 -6.98 -23.48 -30.30
N LYS A 165 -6.62 -22.19 -30.20
CA LYS A 165 -6.05 -21.33 -31.22
C LYS A 165 -4.53 -21.45 -31.19
N PRO A 166 -3.83 -21.26 -32.33
CA PRO A 166 -2.36 -21.35 -32.38
C PRO A 166 -1.65 -20.30 -31.52
N GLN A 167 -2.30 -19.18 -31.19
CA GLN A 167 -1.78 -18.17 -30.26
C GLN A 167 -2.30 -18.41 -28.84
N ARG A 168 -1.38 -18.43 -27.88
CA ARG A 168 -1.66 -18.48 -26.44
C ARG A 168 -2.03 -17.09 -25.95
N ASP A 169 -3.17 -16.97 -25.28
CA ASP A 169 -3.52 -15.74 -24.57
C ASP A 169 -2.97 -15.84 -23.14
N GLU A 170 -1.92 -15.06 -22.84
CA GLU A 170 -1.38 -14.90 -21.49
C GLU A 170 -2.13 -13.77 -20.78
N TYR A 171 -2.87 -14.09 -19.72
CA TYR A 171 -3.49 -13.09 -18.87
C TYR A 171 -2.77 -13.04 -17.52
N GLU A 172 -2.35 -11.85 -17.14
CA GLU A 172 -1.88 -11.60 -15.78
C GLU A 172 -3.05 -11.35 -14.83
N ASP A 173 -2.89 -11.78 -13.59
CA ASP A 173 -3.91 -11.63 -12.54
C ASP A 173 -4.31 -10.15 -12.37
N ILE A 174 -3.34 -9.25 -12.41
CA ILE A 174 -3.52 -7.79 -12.42
C ILE A 174 -2.89 -7.22 -13.71
N PRO A 175 -3.46 -6.18 -14.36
CA PRO A 175 -2.79 -5.52 -15.47
C PRO A 175 -1.48 -4.91 -15.02
N LYS A 176 -0.40 -5.22 -15.75
CA LYS A 176 0.91 -4.60 -15.54
C LYS A 176 0.85 -3.08 -15.52
N ARG A 177 0.10 -2.52 -16.47
CA ARG A 177 -0.02 -1.06 -16.61
C ARG A 177 -0.73 -0.47 -15.40
N ALA A 178 -1.89 -1.01 -15.01
CA ALA A 178 -2.60 -0.58 -13.81
C ALA A 178 -1.75 -0.70 -12.54
N LEU A 179 -1.02 -1.80 -12.38
CA LEU A 179 -0.17 -2.07 -11.23
C LEU A 179 1.02 -1.10 -11.15
N ARG A 180 1.76 -0.93 -12.27
CA ARG A 180 2.86 0.05 -12.37
C ARG A 180 2.36 1.45 -12.03
N GLU A 181 1.28 1.87 -12.68
CA GLU A 181 0.71 3.20 -12.50
C GLU A 181 0.26 3.45 -11.06
N ALA A 182 -0.40 2.47 -10.44
CA ALA A 182 -0.80 2.55 -9.04
C ALA A 182 0.39 2.71 -8.09
N ILE A 183 1.44 1.90 -8.28
CA ILE A 183 2.64 1.95 -7.45
C ILE A 183 3.38 3.28 -7.64
N CYS A 184 3.63 3.70 -8.88
CA CYS A 184 4.30 4.97 -9.16
C CYS A 184 3.55 6.17 -8.57
N ASN A 185 2.21 6.17 -8.65
CA ASN A 185 1.38 7.21 -8.05
C ASN A 185 1.54 7.29 -6.52
N CYS A 186 1.80 6.18 -5.85
CA CYS A 186 2.09 6.22 -4.41
C CYS A 186 3.35 7.03 -4.11
N PHE A 187 4.44 6.82 -4.86
CA PHE A 187 5.68 7.59 -4.65
C PHE A 187 5.51 9.06 -5.07
N CYS A 188 4.78 9.34 -6.15
CA CYS A 188 4.55 10.71 -6.61
C CYS A 188 3.71 11.54 -5.65
N HIS A 189 2.69 10.93 -5.03
CA HIS A 189 1.67 11.64 -4.26
C HIS A 189 1.70 11.35 -2.76
N ARG A 190 2.66 10.56 -2.26
CA ARG A 190 2.86 10.30 -0.83
C ARG A 190 3.00 11.62 -0.06
N ASP A 191 2.37 11.68 1.10
CA ASP A 191 2.69 12.69 2.10
C ASP A 191 4.02 12.38 2.78
N TYR A 192 5.09 13.02 2.33
CA TYR A 192 6.43 12.79 2.87
C TYR A 192 6.62 13.37 4.28
N SER A 193 5.70 14.20 4.78
CA SER A 193 5.76 14.67 6.18
C SER A 193 5.19 13.66 7.17
N LEU A 194 4.55 12.59 6.69
CA LEU A 194 3.99 11.53 7.55
C LEU A 194 4.98 10.37 7.70
N SER A 195 4.95 9.73 8.87
CA SER A 195 5.78 8.56 9.19
C SER A 195 5.25 7.23 8.62
N GLY A 196 4.07 7.24 7.98
CA GLY A 196 3.52 6.04 7.37
C GLY A 196 4.36 5.55 6.18
N ASP A 197 4.42 4.24 5.97
CA ASP A 197 5.13 3.63 4.84
C ASP A 197 4.17 3.36 3.67
N ILE A 198 4.67 3.38 2.45
CA ILE A 198 3.95 2.78 1.32
C ILE A 198 3.88 1.27 1.57
N LYS A 199 2.70 0.66 1.36
CA LYS A 199 2.52 -0.79 1.48
C LYS A 199 1.87 -1.36 0.23
N VAL A 200 2.44 -2.44 -0.29
CA VAL A 200 1.86 -3.23 -1.37
C VAL A 200 1.57 -4.63 -0.83
N GLU A 201 0.29 -4.99 -0.78
CA GLU A 201 -0.19 -6.22 -0.14
C GLU A 201 -0.93 -7.06 -1.18
N TYR A 202 -0.37 -8.23 -1.49
CA TYR A 202 -0.96 -9.20 -2.40
C TYR A 202 -1.81 -10.19 -1.61
N TYR A 203 -3.05 -10.36 -2.06
CA TYR A 203 -3.98 -11.41 -1.64
C TYR A 203 -4.31 -12.27 -2.86
N ASP A 204 -4.98 -13.41 -2.65
CA ASP A 204 -5.37 -14.27 -3.76
C ASP A 204 -6.37 -13.57 -4.72
N ASP A 205 -7.24 -12.70 -4.20
CA ASP A 205 -8.32 -12.05 -4.96
C ASP A 205 -8.03 -10.59 -5.37
N ARG A 206 -6.97 -9.98 -4.83
CA ARG A 206 -6.68 -8.55 -5.04
C ARG A 206 -5.26 -8.16 -4.64
N VAL A 207 -4.84 -6.99 -5.10
CA VAL A 207 -3.68 -6.26 -4.58
C VAL A 207 -4.18 -4.98 -3.94
N MET A 208 -3.77 -4.74 -2.69
CA MET A 208 -4.04 -3.50 -1.97
C MET A 208 -2.77 -2.66 -1.90
N ILE A 209 -2.87 -1.41 -2.31
CA ILE A 209 -1.75 -0.47 -2.38
C ILE A 209 -2.10 0.72 -1.50
N PHE A 210 -1.37 0.89 -0.41
CA PHE A 210 -1.54 1.98 0.54
C PHE A 210 -0.46 3.04 0.34
N SER A 211 -0.88 4.31 0.26
CA SER A 211 -0.01 5.49 0.31
C SER A 211 -0.38 6.39 1.49
N PRO A 212 0.61 6.89 2.27
CA PRO A 212 0.37 7.85 3.35
C PRO A 212 -0.21 9.19 2.87
N GLY A 213 -1.18 9.70 3.63
CA GLY A 213 -1.84 10.99 3.39
C GLY A 213 -3.10 10.90 2.54
N SER A 214 -3.80 12.02 2.39
CA SER A 214 -5.02 12.12 1.57
C SER A 214 -4.74 12.59 0.14
N LEU A 215 -5.76 12.65 -0.73
CA LEU A 215 -5.60 13.21 -2.07
C LEU A 215 -5.12 14.68 -2.03
N PRO A 216 -4.22 15.09 -2.95
CA PRO A 216 -3.68 16.45 -3.00
C PRO A 216 -4.76 17.49 -3.35
N ASN A 217 -4.58 18.72 -2.87
CA ASN A 217 -5.45 19.87 -3.15
C ASN A 217 -6.97 19.64 -2.99
N GLY A 218 -7.38 18.71 -2.11
CA GLY A 218 -8.80 18.43 -1.85
C GLY A 218 -9.54 17.75 -3.00
N LEU A 219 -8.81 17.19 -3.97
CA LEU A 219 -9.38 16.37 -5.05
C LEU A 219 -10.19 15.20 -4.47
N THR A 220 -11.24 14.83 -5.18
CA THR A 220 -12.07 13.64 -4.95
C THR A 220 -11.66 12.50 -5.87
N VAL A 221 -12.19 11.30 -5.62
CA VAL A 221 -11.99 10.14 -6.51
C VAL A 221 -12.57 10.42 -7.90
N GLU A 222 -13.70 11.10 -7.95
CA GLU A 222 -14.39 11.50 -9.17
C GLU A 222 -13.52 12.49 -9.97
N ASP A 223 -12.94 13.50 -9.31
CA ASP A 223 -12.07 14.47 -9.97
C ASP A 223 -10.87 13.79 -10.66
N ILE A 224 -10.19 12.86 -9.98
CA ILE A 224 -9.02 12.16 -10.56
C ILE A 224 -9.42 11.16 -11.66
N LYS A 225 -10.64 10.62 -11.62
CA LYS A 225 -11.20 9.81 -12.72
C LYS A 225 -11.48 10.65 -13.96
N ASP A 226 -11.90 11.90 -13.78
CA ASP A 226 -12.12 12.86 -14.87
C ASP A 226 -10.82 13.46 -15.41
N GLY A 227 -9.68 13.14 -14.79
CA GLY A 227 -8.36 13.58 -15.22
C GLY A 227 -7.89 14.88 -14.59
N MET A 228 -8.59 15.37 -13.56
CA MET A 228 -8.09 16.48 -12.74
C MET A 228 -6.85 16.03 -11.97
N THR A 229 -5.84 16.90 -11.88
CA THR A 229 -4.58 16.57 -11.22
C THR A 229 -4.09 17.67 -10.31
N ALA A 230 -3.37 17.24 -9.29
CA ALA A 230 -2.59 18.09 -8.42
C ALA A 230 -1.29 17.36 -8.06
N LYS A 231 -0.17 18.06 -8.16
CA LYS A 231 1.16 17.50 -7.91
C LYS A 231 1.62 17.96 -6.54
N ARG A 232 1.60 17.05 -5.56
CA ARG A 232 2.07 17.31 -4.20
C ARG A 232 3.59 17.47 -4.14
N ASN A 233 4.30 16.59 -4.85
CA ASN A 233 5.75 16.52 -4.84
C ASN A 233 6.25 16.79 -6.27
N GLN A 234 6.22 18.05 -6.69
CA GLN A 234 6.56 18.46 -8.05
C GLN A 234 8.01 18.08 -8.40
N ILE A 235 8.96 18.33 -7.50
CA ILE A 235 10.38 18.04 -7.72
C ILE A 235 10.59 16.52 -7.87
N LEU A 236 9.96 15.72 -7.00
CA LEU A 236 10.04 14.26 -7.10
C LEU A 236 9.37 13.73 -8.37
N VAL A 237 8.21 14.27 -8.76
CA VAL A 237 7.52 13.91 -10.01
C VAL A 237 8.42 14.19 -11.21
N ASP A 238 9.05 15.36 -11.27
CA ASP A 238 9.92 15.72 -12.40
C ASP A 238 11.18 14.84 -12.46
N ALA A 239 11.73 14.46 -11.30
CA ALA A 239 12.86 13.53 -11.25
C ALA A 239 12.47 12.12 -11.73
N LEU A 240 11.28 11.62 -11.35
CA LEU A 240 10.76 10.33 -11.78
C LEU A 240 10.37 10.32 -13.26
N ASP A 241 9.83 11.41 -13.79
CA ASP A 241 9.50 11.60 -15.21
C ASP A 241 10.77 11.60 -16.07
N LYS A 242 11.81 12.35 -15.66
CA LYS A 242 13.15 12.32 -16.31
C LYS A 242 13.77 10.92 -16.34
N ALA A 243 13.43 10.08 -15.37
CA ALA A 243 13.89 8.69 -15.29
C ALA A 243 12.90 7.68 -15.91
N ASP A 244 11.88 8.12 -16.65
CA ASP A 244 10.81 7.32 -17.31
C ASP A 244 10.04 6.38 -16.37
N PHE A 245 10.03 6.67 -15.07
CA PHE A 245 9.19 5.93 -14.12
C PHE A 245 7.71 6.25 -14.27
N ILE A 246 7.39 7.45 -14.76
CA ILE A 246 6.03 7.94 -14.93
C ILE A 246 5.90 8.68 -16.26
N GLU A 247 4.65 8.96 -16.63
CA GLU A 247 4.31 9.86 -17.73
C GLU A 247 3.48 11.02 -17.16
N ASN A 248 3.99 12.24 -17.24
CA ASN A 248 3.38 13.41 -16.60
C ASN A 248 2.15 14.01 -17.35
N TYR A 249 1.24 13.16 -17.83
CA TYR A 249 0.10 13.52 -18.68
C TYR A 249 -1.28 13.40 -18.02
N ALA A 250 -1.36 13.32 -16.68
CA ALA A 250 -2.64 13.27 -15.96
C ALA A 250 -3.59 12.14 -16.43
N SER A 251 -3.02 11.05 -16.95
CA SER A 251 -3.77 9.96 -17.58
C SER A 251 -3.70 8.66 -16.79
N GLY A 252 -2.86 8.59 -15.77
CA GLY A 252 -2.62 7.40 -14.96
C GLY A 252 -3.87 6.74 -14.42
N VAL A 253 -4.63 7.47 -13.59
CA VAL A 253 -5.87 6.96 -12.98
C VAL A 253 -6.87 6.51 -14.05
N ARG A 254 -7.03 7.29 -15.13
CA ARG A 254 -7.90 6.92 -16.26
C ARG A 254 -7.47 5.63 -16.94
N ARG A 255 -6.16 5.41 -17.10
CA ARG A 255 -5.62 4.16 -17.66
C ARG A 255 -5.87 2.97 -16.73
N ILE A 256 -5.75 3.14 -15.41
CA ILE A 256 -6.10 2.11 -14.42
C ILE A 256 -7.57 1.69 -14.60
N PHE A 257 -8.51 2.63 -14.64
CA PHE A 257 -9.93 2.30 -14.81
C PHE A 257 -10.23 1.71 -16.19
N LYS A 258 -9.62 2.26 -17.24
CA LYS A 258 -9.74 1.73 -18.61
C LYS A 258 -9.24 0.29 -18.72
N ASP A 259 -8.15 -0.06 -18.05
CA ASP A 259 -7.65 -1.43 -18.06
C ASP A 259 -8.72 -2.40 -17.55
N TYR A 260 -9.56 -1.97 -16.59
CA TYR A 260 -10.61 -2.76 -15.96
C TYR A 260 -12.00 -2.60 -16.60
N GLU A 261 -12.15 -1.90 -17.74
CA GLU A 261 -13.44 -1.53 -18.35
C GLU A 261 -14.33 -2.74 -18.68
N ASP A 262 -13.75 -3.88 -19.06
CA ASP A 262 -14.50 -5.09 -19.45
C ASP A 262 -14.72 -6.09 -18.30
N TYR A 263 -14.33 -5.76 -17.07
CA TYR A 263 -14.38 -6.68 -15.92
C TYR A 263 -15.45 -6.30 -14.89
N ASP A 264 -16.05 -7.29 -14.23
CA ASP A 264 -17.10 -7.08 -13.23
C ASP A 264 -16.63 -6.23 -12.04
N LYS A 265 -15.43 -6.53 -11.51
CA LYS A 265 -14.84 -5.80 -10.39
C LYS A 265 -13.92 -4.69 -10.88
N LYS A 266 -14.32 -3.44 -10.65
CA LYS A 266 -13.52 -2.24 -10.94
C LYS A 266 -12.56 -1.91 -9.78
N PRO A 267 -11.47 -1.16 -10.03
CA PRO A 267 -10.61 -0.64 -8.98
C PRO A 267 -11.38 0.20 -7.94
N GLU A 268 -11.05 0.04 -6.66
CA GLU A 268 -11.70 0.76 -5.56
C GLU A 268 -10.68 1.64 -4.82
N TYR A 269 -11.03 2.92 -4.63
CA TYR A 269 -10.28 3.85 -3.79
C TYR A 269 -10.96 4.01 -2.43
N LYS A 270 -10.20 3.86 -1.35
CA LYS A 270 -10.61 4.24 0.01
C LYS A 270 -9.70 5.36 0.50
N ILE A 271 -10.29 6.52 0.79
CA ILE A 271 -9.56 7.72 1.21
C ILE A 271 -9.89 8.00 2.67
N SER A 272 -8.85 8.29 3.44
CA SER A 272 -8.95 8.87 4.77
C SER A 272 -7.99 10.06 4.87
N ASP A 273 -8.07 10.83 5.95
CA ASP A 273 -7.08 11.89 6.20
C ASP A 273 -5.67 11.31 6.47
N ASN A 274 -5.56 10.02 6.81
CA ASN A 274 -4.29 9.37 7.14
C ASN A 274 -3.67 8.58 5.97
N GLY A 275 -4.41 8.35 4.88
CA GLY A 275 -3.96 7.48 3.80
C GLY A 275 -4.98 7.23 2.71
N VAL A 276 -4.46 6.87 1.54
CA VAL A 276 -5.22 6.39 0.37
C VAL A 276 -4.90 4.91 0.17
N ILE A 277 -5.94 4.09 0.03
CA ILE A 277 -5.82 2.69 -0.38
C ILE A 277 -6.45 2.54 -1.76
N LEU A 278 -5.69 2.03 -2.71
CA LEU A 278 -6.19 1.54 -3.99
C LEU A 278 -6.23 0.01 -3.97
N THR A 279 -7.39 -0.56 -4.29
CA THR A 279 -7.59 -1.99 -4.46
C THR A 279 -7.69 -2.32 -5.94
N LEU A 280 -6.80 -3.18 -6.44
CA LEU A 280 -6.82 -3.75 -7.78
C LEU A 280 -7.25 -5.21 -7.68
N TYR A 281 -8.40 -5.58 -8.25
CA TYR A 281 -8.90 -6.96 -8.16
C TYR A 281 -8.19 -7.89 -9.15
N ASN A 282 -7.96 -9.13 -8.71
CA ASN A 282 -7.45 -10.21 -9.54
C ASN A 282 -8.54 -10.64 -10.53
N ARG A 283 -8.23 -10.54 -11.82
CA ARG A 283 -9.12 -10.84 -12.95
C ARG A 283 -9.40 -12.32 -13.12
N ASN A 284 -8.48 -13.15 -12.65
CA ASN A 284 -8.51 -14.58 -12.84
C ASN A 284 -8.91 -15.33 -11.56
N TYR A 285 -9.38 -14.60 -10.54
CA TYR A 285 -9.77 -15.17 -9.28
C TYR A 285 -11.20 -15.72 -9.34
N ASN A 286 -11.30 -17.05 -9.41
CA ASN A 286 -12.53 -17.77 -9.10
C ASN A 286 -12.35 -18.44 -7.74
N ALA A 287 -13.32 -18.25 -6.83
CA ALA A 287 -13.28 -18.87 -5.51
C ALA A 287 -13.17 -20.41 -5.55
N GLY A 288 -13.54 -21.03 -6.69
CA GLY A 288 -13.41 -22.47 -6.94
C GLY A 288 -12.09 -22.93 -7.58
N ASP A 289 -11.26 -22.02 -8.12
CA ASP A 289 -10.02 -22.34 -8.86
C ASP A 289 -8.74 -22.10 -8.06
N VAL A 290 -8.80 -22.07 -6.71
CA VAL A 290 -7.58 -21.99 -5.90
C VAL A 290 -6.72 -23.22 -6.20
N PRO A 291 -5.59 -23.09 -6.91
CA PRO A 291 -4.81 -24.26 -7.29
C PRO A 291 -4.16 -24.81 -6.03
N LYS A 292 -4.42 -26.08 -5.70
CA LYS A 292 -3.68 -26.85 -4.67
C LYS A 292 -2.20 -27.06 -5.01
N ASN A 293 -1.67 -26.44 -6.07
CA ASN A 293 -0.29 -26.61 -6.53
C ASN A 293 0.41 -25.26 -6.65
N VAL A 294 1.11 -24.88 -5.58
CA VAL A 294 2.16 -23.85 -5.61
C VAL A 294 3.42 -24.47 -6.23
N PRO A 295 4.13 -23.81 -7.16
CA PRO A 295 5.44 -24.26 -7.63
C PRO A 295 6.41 -24.35 -6.46
N LYS A 296 6.93 -25.55 -6.20
CA LYS A 296 7.99 -25.82 -5.24
C LYS A 296 9.28 -25.12 -5.70
N ASN A 297 9.51 -23.90 -5.26
CA ASN A 297 10.86 -23.33 -5.12
C ASN A 297 10.87 -22.13 -4.17
N VAL A 298 10.65 -22.38 -2.88
CA VAL A 298 11.16 -21.53 -1.78
C VAL A 298 11.62 -22.45 -0.65
N PRO A 299 12.91 -22.43 -0.25
CA PRO A 299 13.35 -23.11 0.95
C PRO A 299 13.13 -22.19 2.16
N LYS A 300 12.20 -22.55 3.04
CA LYS A 300 12.30 -22.37 4.52
C LYS A 300 11.12 -23.06 5.22
N LYS A 301 11.40 -24.16 5.91
CA LYS A 301 10.46 -24.76 6.88
C LYS A 301 10.23 -23.73 8.00
N LEU A 302 8.96 -23.50 8.36
CA LEU A 302 8.59 -22.77 9.59
C LEU A 302 9.40 -23.29 10.79
N LYS A 303 9.92 -22.39 11.63
CA LYS A 303 10.61 -22.78 12.86
C LYS A 303 9.62 -23.52 13.77
N ALA A 304 10.11 -24.51 14.51
CA ALA A 304 9.25 -25.39 15.31
C ALA A 304 8.43 -24.63 16.37
N LYS A 305 8.99 -23.57 16.95
CA LYS A 305 8.31 -22.75 17.98
C LYS A 305 7.10 -22.01 17.40
N ASP A 306 7.24 -21.41 16.22
CA ASP A 306 6.17 -20.67 15.55
C ASP A 306 5.07 -21.64 15.11
N ARG A 307 5.46 -22.80 14.52
CA ARG A 307 4.51 -23.86 14.15
C ARG A 307 3.72 -24.41 15.35
N GLN A 308 4.36 -24.57 16.50
CA GLN A 308 3.69 -25.01 17.74
C GLN A 308 2.62 -24.01 18.21
N MET A 309 2.88 -22.70 18.07
CA MET A 309 1.91 -21.66 18.42
C MET A 309 0.69 -21.69 17.49
N PHE A 310 0.92 -21.79 16.19
CA PHE A 310 -0.17 -21.89 15.21
C PHE A 310 -0.98 -23.18 15.34
N ILE A 311 -0.38 -24.30 15.76
CA ILE A 311 -1.12 -25.53 16.05
C ILE A 311 -2.13 -25.31 17.20
N ILE A 312 -1.76 -24.55 18.23
CA ILE A 312 -2.67 -24.23 19.35
C ILE A 312 -3.83 -23.36 18.88
N GLU A 313 -3.56 -22.32 18.08
CA GLU A 313 -4.59 -21.45 17.51
C GLU A 313 -5.56 -22.25 16.63
N GLU A 314 -5.03 -23.14 15.80
CA GLU A 314 -5.86 -23.99 14.94
C GLU A 314 -6.75 -24.94 15.75
N MET A 315 -6.24 -25.50 16.84
CA MET A 315 -7.02 -26.38 17.72
C MET A 315 -8.10 -25.61 18.50
N ASN A 316 -7.94 -24.31 18.73
CA ASN A 316 -8.99 -23.46 19.29
C ASN A 316 -10.11 -23.19 18.28
N ILE A 317 -9.76 -22.98 17.00
CA ILE A 317 -10.72 -22.68 15.93
C ILE A 317 -11.43 -23.96 15.46
N ASN A 318 -10.69 -25.05 15.27
CA ASN A 318 -11.19 -26.36 14.87
C ASN A 318 -10.70 -27.44 15.86
N PRO A 319 -11.45 -27.70 16.94
CA PRO A 319 -11.11 -28.73 17.90
C PRO A 319 -11.00 -30.14 17.30
N LYS A 320 -11.55 -30.41 16.12
CA LYS A 320 -11.49 -31.74 15.49
C LYS A 320 -10.34 -31.90 14.49
N VAL A 321 -9.50 -30.88 14.29
CA VAL A 321 -8.43 -30.88 13.30
C VAL A 321 -7.53 -32.12 13.40
N THR A 322 -7.23 -32.71 12.25
CA THR A 322 -6.43 -33.93 12.12
C THR A 322 -4.95 -33.61 11.89
N ILE A 323 -4.09 -34.59 12.19
CA ILE A 323 -2.63 -34.48 11.96
C ILE A 323 -2.32 -34.27 10.48
N MET A 324 -3.09 -34.92 9.60
CA MET A 324 -2.95 -34.80 8.15
C MET A 324 -3.34 -33.40 7.66
N GLU A 325 -4.42 -32.83 8.17
CA GLU A 325 -4.81 -31.44 7.88
C GLU A 325 -3.75 -30.44 8.34
N LEU A 326 -3.21 -30.61 9.55
CA LEU A 326 -2.11 -29.78 10.07
C LEU A 326 -0.84 -29.95 9.22
N GLY A 327 -0.51 -31.19 8.80
CA GLY A 327 0.65 -31.48 7.97
C GLY A 327 0.56 -30.78 6.61
N ASN A 328 -0.61 -30.85 5.97
CA ASN A 328 -0.91 -30.15 4.73
C ASN A 328 -0.90 -28.63 4.92
N LYS A 329 -1.48 -28.13 6.01
CA LYS A 329 -1.56 -26.69 6.31
C LYS A 329 -0.19 -26.06 6.54
N PHE A 330 0.71 -26.75 7.23
CA PHE A 330 2.06 -26.26 7.53
C PHE A 330 3.14 -26.75 6.55
N ASN A 331 2.77 -27.50 5.52
CA ASN A 331 3.67 -28.09 4.53
C ASN A 331 4.85 -28.86 5.17
N VAL A 332 4.55 -29.69 6.17
CA VAL A 332 5.50 -30.55 6.87
C VAL A 332 4.93 -31.97 6.99
N SER A 333 5.80 -32.97 7.16
CA SER A 333 5.34 -34.34 7.31
C SER A 333 4.54 -34.55 8.60
N ASP A 334 3.61 -35.51 8.58
CA ASP A 334 2.86 -35.94 9.76
C ASP A 334 3.78 -36.29 10.94
N LYS A 335 4.98 -36.80 10.67
CA LYS A 335 6.00 -37.10 11.68
C LYS A 335 6.53 -35.84 12.38
N THR A 336 6.52 -34.69 11.73
CA THR A 336 6.88 -33.39 12.32
C THR A 336 5.74 -32.87 13.18
N ILE A 337 4.50 -32.89 12.68
CA ILE A 337 3.32 -32.47 13.44
C ILE A 337 3.13 -33.33 14.69
N LYS A 338 3.29 -34.66 14.58
CA LYS A 338 3.25 -35.56 15.74
C LYS A 338 4.26 -35.16 16.80
N ARG A 339 5.51 -34.82 16.42
CA ARG A 339 6.54 -34.34 17.36
C ARG A 339 6.15 -33.04 18.05
N ASP A 340 5.56 -32.10 17.31
CA ASP A 340 5.12 -30.81 17.88
C ASP A 340 3.94 -30.99 18.85
N ILE A 341 2.95 -31.81 18.49
CA ILE A 341 1.80 -32.14 19.36
C ILE A 341 2.26 -32.84 20.64
N GLU A 342 3.17 -33.81 20.56
CA GLU A 342 3.70 -34.50 21.74
C GLU A 342 4.44 -33.53 22.68
N LYS A 343 5.18 -32.57 22.12
CA LYS A 343 5.81 -31.52 22.91
C LYS A 343 4.79 -30.60 23.59
N LEU A 344 3.74 -30.19 22.88
CA LEU A 344 2.67 -29.35 23.42
C LEU A 344 1.85 -30.06 24.52
N LYS A 345 1.63 -31.38 24.39
CA LYS A 345 1.05 -32.21 25.45
C LYS A 345 1.95 -32.27 26.67
N LYS A 346 3.26 -32.49 26.47
CA LYS A 346 4.25 -32.52 27.58
C LYS A 346 4.35 -31.18 28.31
N GLU A 347 4.17 -30.07 27.58
CA GLU A 347 4.09 -28.71 28.14
C GLU A 347 2.71 -28.37 28.74
N ASN A 348 1.77 -29.32 28.82
CA ASN A 348 0.40 -29.13 29.31
C ASN A 348 -0.37 -28.00 28.61
N LYS A 349 -0.10 -27.73 27.33
CA LYS A 349 -0.80 -26.71 26.54
C LYS A 349 -2.03 -27.24 25.81
N ILE A 350 -2.04 -28.53 25.51
CA ILE A 350 -3.15 -29.19 24.81
C ILE A 350 -3.37 -30.61 25.34
N TYR A 351 -4.60 -31.10 25.26
CA TYR A 351 -4.91 -32.53 25.43
C TYR A 351 -6.04 -32.95 24.48
N ARG A 352 -6.14 -34.26 24.19
CA ARG A 352 -7.23 -34.81 23.37
C ARG A 352 -8.30 -35.37 24.30
N GLN A 353 -9.53 -34.92 24.15
CA GLN A 353 -10.70 -35.43 24.87
C GLN A 353 -11.53 -36.32 23.93
N GLY A 354 -11.74 -37.59 24.30
CA GLY A 354 -12.52 -38.56 23.53
C GLY A 354 -11.68 -39.58 22.75
N SER A 355 -12.34 -40.39 21.91
CA SER A 355 -11.71 -41.49 21.16
C SER A 355 -10.79 -41.00 20.03
N LEU A 356 -10.01 -41.90 19.43
CA LEU A 356 -9.14 -41.57 18.30
C LEU A 356 -9.92 -41.09 17.06
N THR A 357 -11.16 -41.55 16.90
CA THR A 357 -12.01 -41.27 15.74
C THR A 357 -12.98 -40.10 15.96
N GLU A 358 -13.45 -39.87 17.20
CA GLU A 358 -14.45 -38.84 17.50
C GLU A 358 -13.97 -37.76 18.50
N GLY A 359 -12.75 -37.91 19.02
CA GLY A 359 -12.19 -36.99 19.99
C GLY A 359 -11.94 -35.59 19.44
N ARG A 360 -11.80 -34.63 20.35
CA ARG A 360 -11.47 -33.22 20.05
C ARG A 360 -10.25 -32.77 20.85
N TRP A 361 -9.47 -31.86 20.31
CA TRP A 361 -8.39 -31.17 20.99
C TRP A 361 -8.96 -30.09 21.90
N ILE A 362 -8.43 -30.02 23.12
CA ILE A 362 -8.70 -28.98 24.09
C ILE A 362 -7.39 -28.27 24.36
N VAL A 363 -7.39 -26.95 24.20
CA VAL A 363 -6.28 -26.08 24.59
C VAL A 363 -6.44 -25.71 26.05
N ILE A 364 -5.39 -25.92 26.83
CA ILE A 364 -5.31 -25.55 28.24
C ILE A 364 -4.76 -24.12 28.29
N LYS A 365 -5.48 -23.21 28.96
CA LYS A 365 -5.08 -21.81 29.13
C LYS A 365 -4.06 -21.64 30.24
#